data_AF-A0A093CFN7-F1
#
_entry.id   AF-A0A093CFN7-F1
#
_cell.length_a   1.000
_cell.length_b   1.000
_cell.length_c   1.000
_cell.angle_alpha   90.00
_cell.angle_beta   90.00
_cell.angle_gamma   90.00
#
_symmetry.space_group_name_H-M   'P 1'
#
loop_
_entity.id
_entity.type
_entity.pdbx_description
1 polymer ?
#
loop_
_entity_poly.entity_id
_entity_poly.type
_entity_poly.pdbx_seq_one_letter_code
_entity_poly.pdbx_strand_id
1 'polypeptide(L)'
;QLPSVPAEASTLLRSHLERVRQLEQRIHQKQAGSGAAPGAQPSGDTGAAAPAAEAGSEKPPAYQRFHTLAQDLPPGLTLPYKFKVLAEMFRSVDTIAGMLFNRAETITFAKVKQGVQDMMRRQFEERHVGQIKAVYPTSYRLRRERNIPTFSNGVKKSDYQLTLEPVLGEEEKVDGRPHLSASRLLERRKEFNRNLVNIVKQHHKVRTPPSPWHPLLLASGIAWLPQPPQEDRLSTAQEVLSTARGLLTPKVSR
;
A
#
# COMPACT_ATOMS: atom_id res chain seq x y z
N GLN A 1 24.49 -50.74 16.27
CA GLN A 1 24.98 -49.97 17.43
C GLN A 1 24.79 -48.49 17.10
N LEU A 2 23.92 -47.79 17.83
CA LEU A 2 23.69 -46.35 17.64
C LEU A 2 24.82 -45.56 18.32
N PRO A 3 25.32 -44.47 17.72
CA PRO A 3 26.41 -43.70 18.29
C PRO A 3 25.93 -42.97 19.56
N SER A 4 26.71 -43.11 20.63
CA SER A 4 26.49 -42.47 21.93
C SER A 4 26.67 -40.95 21.80
N VAL A 5 25.62 -40.21 22.18
CA VAL A 5 25.65 -38.74 22.23
C VAL A 5 26.68 -38.31 23.28
N PRO A 6 27.61 -37.38 22.96
CA PRO A 6 28.59 -36.90 23.91
C PRO A 6 27.89 -36.25 25.11
N ALA A 7 28.32 -36.63 26.32
CA ALA A 7 27.67 -36.23 27.58
C ALA A 7 27.51 -34.71 27.72
N GLU A 8 28.43 -33.92 27.16
CA GLU A 8 28.40 -32.46 27.16
C GLU A 8 27.26 -31.85 26.31
N ALA A 9 26.88 -32.51 25.21
CA ALA A 9 25.73 -32.07 24.42
C ALA A 9 24.41 -32.29 25.19
N SER A 10 24.36 -33.34 26.01
CA SER A 10 23.19 -33.65 26.83
C SER A 10 23.03 -32.68 28.01
N THR A 11 24.13 -32.20 28.61
CA THR A 11 24.10 -31.23 29.70
C THR A 11 23.76 -29.83 29.19
N LEU A 12 24.29 -29.44 28.02
CA LEU A 12 23.92 -28.17 27.38
C LEU A 12 22.43 -28.14 27.02
N LEU A 13 21.89 -29.22 26.45
CA LEU A 13 20.47 -29.32 26.10
C LEU A 13 19.58 -29.21 27.34
N ARG A 14 19.95 -29.90 28.44
CA ARG A 14 19.23 -29.79 29.72
C ARG A 14 19.27 -28.37 30.28
N SER A 15 20.43 -27.72 30.26
CA SER A 15 20.58 -26.33 30.72
C SER A 15 19.76 -25.34 29.89
N HIS A 16 19.57 -25.62 28.60
CA HIS A 16 18.76 -24.80 27.71
C HIS A 16 17.27 -24.99 28.02
N LEU A 17 16.80 -26.22 28.21
CA LEU A 17 15.42 -26.52 28.56
C LEU A 17 15.02 -25.91 29.91
N GLU A 18 15.92 -25.92 30.91
CA GLU A 18 15.70 -25.25 32.19
C GLU A 18 15.56 -23.73 32.05
N ARG A 19 16.38 -23.09 31.21
CA ARG A 19 16.26 -21.64 30.93
C ARG A 19 14.95 -21.29 30.26
N VAL A 20 14.49 -22.11 29.30
CA VAL A 20 13.20 -21.91 28.63
C VAL A 20 12.06 -22.00 29.64
N ARG A 21 12.06 -23.02 30.50
CA ARG A 21 11.04 -23.20 31.55
C ARG A 21 11.02 -22.05 32.56
N GLN A 22 12.18 -21.54 32.97
CA GLN A 22 12.27 -20.36 33.83
C GLN A 22 11.70 -19.10 33.15
N LEU A 23 11.93 -18.94 31.84
CA LEU A 23 11.41 -17.81 31.08
C LEU A 23 9.88 -17.85 30.97
N GLU A 24 9.32 -19.04 30.73
CA GLU A 24 7.87 -19.26 30.69
C GLU A 24 7.20 -18.93 32.02
N GLN A 25 7.81 -19.33 33.14
CA GLN A 25 7.32 -19.01 34.48
C GLN A 25 7.33 -17.49 34.74
N ARG A 26 8.38 -16.79 34.30
CA ARG A 26 8.46 -15.32 34.42
C ARG A 26 7.40 -14.60 33.58
N ILE A 27 7.06 -15.13 32.41
CA ILE A 27 5.99 -14.58 31.56
C ILE A 27 4.63 -14.76 32.25
N HIS A 28 4.34 -15.96 32.77
CA HIS A 28 3.10 -16.23 33.49
C HIS A 28 2.98 -15.37 34.75
N GLN A 29 4.07 -15.16 35.49
CA GLN A 29 4.06 -14.33 36.70
C GLN A 29 3.84 -12.84 36.38
N LYS A 30 4.40 -12.34 35.26
CA LYS A 30 4.13 -10.98 34.77
C LYS A 30 2.71 -10.81 34.24
N GLN A 31 2.14 -11.84 33.60
CA GLN A 31 0.74 -11.81 33.15
C GLN A 31 -0.24 -11.88 34.33
N ALA A 32 0.05 -12.69 35.35
CA ALA A 32 -0.74 -12.75 36.58
C ALA A 32 -0.66 -11.45 37.40
N GLY A 33 0.51 -10.80 37.45
CA GLY A 33 0.69 -9.51 38.12
C GLY A 33 0.08 -8.30 37.39
N SER A 34 -0.25 -8.45 36.10
CA SER A 34 -0.84 -7.38 35.28
C SER A 34 -2.37 -7.46 35.17
N GLY A 35 -3.00 -8.45 35.81
CA GLY A 35 -4.41 -8.82 35.62
C GLY A 35 -5.38 -8.44 36.73
N ALA A 36 -5.05 -7.51 37.64
CA ALA A 36 -5.97 -7.10 38.71
C ALA A 36 -5.74 -5.65 39.17
N ALA A 37 -6.35 -4.67 38.47
CA ALA A 37 -6.97 -3.46 39.04
C ALA A 37 -7.41 -2.48 37.93
N PRO A 38 -8.67 -2.02 37.90
CA PRO A 38 -9.09 -0.83 37.16
C PRO A 38 -9.00 0.43 38.05
N GLY A 39 -8.24 1.43 37.61
CA GLY A 39 -8.40 2.83 37.99
C GLY A 39 -7.59 3.35 39.20
N ALA A 40 -6.53 4.12 38.94
CA ALA A 40 -6.12 5.31 39.71
C ALA A 40 -4.90 5.99 39.04
N GLN A 41 -4.89 7.33 39.04
CA GLN A 41 -3.90 8.22 38.41
C GLN A 41 -2.51 8.20 39.09
N PRO A 42 -1.45 8.72 38.43
CA PRO A 42 -0.09 8.75 38.97
C PRO A 42 0.25 10.08 39.65
N SER A 43 0.97 10.01 40.79
CA SER A 43 1.57 11.17 41.47
C SER A 43 2.99 10.82 41.98
N GLY A 44 3.95 11.72 41.74
CA GLY A 44 5.31 11.80 42.35
C GLY A 44 6.39 11.00 41.63
N ASP A 45 7.14 11.57 40.68
CA ASP A 45 8.32 12.47 40.81
C ASP A 45 9.59 11.78 41.37
N THR A 46 10.51 11.42 40.45
CA THR A 46 11.96 11.57 40.64
C THR A 46 12.57 11.71 39.25
N GLY A 47 13.01 12.93 38.94
CA GLY A 47 13.59 13.29 37.65
C GLY A 47 14.94 12.62 37.38
N ALA A 48 15.03 11.95 36.23
CA ALA A 48 16.22 11.90 35.39
C ALA A 48 15.73 11.92 33.94
N ALA A 49 15.90 13.06 33.28
CA ALA A 49 15.28 13.42 32.01
C ALA A 49 15.61 12.42 30.88
N ALA A 50 14.60 11.67 30.46
CA ALA A 50 14.55 11.03 29.14
C ALA A 50 13.94 12.04 28.14
N PRO A 51 14.45 12.15 26.89
CA PRO A 51 13.81 13.00 25.90
C PRO A 51 12.47 12.34 25.53
N ALA A 52 11.40 13.07 25.79
CA ALA A 52 10.06 12.78 25.30
C ALA A 52 10.09 12.82 23.76
N ALA A 53 9.85 11.68 23.13
CA ALA A 53 9.50 11.59 21.72
C ALA A 53 8.54 10.41 21.49
N GLU A 54 7.33 10.76 21.01
CA GLU A 54 6.42 9.91 20.23
C GLU A 54 5.70 8.77 20.98
N ALA A 55 4.75 9.14 21.84
CA ALA A 55 3.60 8.30 22.14
C ALA A 55 2.66 8.28 20.92
N GLY A 56 2.68 7.19 20.13
CA GLY A 56 1.65 6.96 19.11
C GLY A 56 2.04 6.15 17.87
N SER A 57 3.32 5.95 17.57
CA SER A 57 3.73 5.09 16.44
C SER A 57 3.95 3.65 16.92
N GLU A 58 2.93 2.79 16.82
CA GLU A 58 3.18 1.34 16.90
C GLU A 58 4.28 0.97 15.92
N LYS A 59 5.34 0.36 16.45
CA LYS A 59 6.49 -0.07 15.64
C LYS A 59 5.98 -1.11 14.65
N PRO A 60 6.33 -1.02 13.35
CA PRO A 60 5.87 -2.01 12.38
C PRO A 60 6.31 -3.42 12.80
N PRO A 61 5.58 -4.47 12.36
CA PRO A 61 5.89 -5.84 12.72
C PRO A 61 7.36 -6.20 12.47
N ALA A 62 7.93 -7.04 13.33
CA ALA A 62 9.35 -7.40 13.30
C ALA A 62 9.78 -7.96 11.93
N TYR A 63 8.94 -8.77 11.28
CA TYR A 63 9.22 -9.34 9.96
C TYR A 63 9.39 -8.27 8.87
N GLN A 64 8.78 -7.10 9.00
CA GLN A 64 8.95 -5.99 8.06
C GLN A 64 10.23 -5.20 8.33
N ARG A 65 10.55 -5.00 9.62
CA ARG A 65 11.71 -4.23 10.08
C ARG A 65 13.02 -4.91 9.72
N PHE A 66 13.10 -6.21 9.97
CA PHE A 66 14.31 -7.01 9.77
C PHE A 66 14.31 -7.76 8.44
N HIS A 67 13.36 -7.46 7.54
CA HIS A 67 13.22 -8.12 6.25
C HIS A 67 14.53 -8.16 5.46
N THR A 68 15.24 -7.03 5.38
CA THR A 68 16.50 -6.92 4.62
C THR A 68 17.61 -7.77 5.22
N LEU A 69 17.65 -7.92 6.55
CA LEU A 69 18.67 -8.71 7.25
C LEU A 69 18.42 -10.22 7.12
N ALA A 70 17.16 -10.62 6.90
CA ALA A 70 16.75 -12.01 6.77
C ALA A 70 16.83 -12.52 5.31
N GLN A 71 17.42 -11.77 4.37
CA GLN A 71 17.61 -12.24 3.00
C GLN A 71 18.96 -12.95 2.87
N ASP A 72 18.96 -14.18 2.35
CA ASP A 72 20.17 -14.98 2.08
C ASP A 72 21.00 -14.47 0.88
N LEU A 73 20.72 -13.26 0.40
CA LEU A 73 21.37 -12.67 -0.77
C LEU A 73 22.59 -11.86 -0.32
N PRO A 74 23.72 -11.87 -1.08
CA PRO A 74 24.87 -11.03 -0.78
C PRO A 74 24.45 -9.59 -0.48
N PRO A 75 25.09 -8.91 0.50
CA PRO A 75 24.72 -7.56 0.90
C PRO A 75 24.84 -6.61 -0.29
N GLY A 76 23.69 -6.34 -0.91
CA GLY A 76 23.54 -5.51 -2.08
C GLY A 76 22.40 -4.52 -1.88
N LEU A 77 22.06 -3.81 -2.95
CA LEU A 77 21.03 -2.76 -2.94
C LEU A 77 19.62 -3.36 -2.86
N THR A 78 19.30 -3.92 -1.70
CA THR A 78 18.04 -4.60 -1.41
C THR A 78 16.96 -3.59 -1.06
N LEU A 79 15.79 -3.75 -1.68
CA LEU A 79 14.65 -2.88 -1.42
C LEU A 79 14.05 -3.14 -0.02
N PRO A 80 13.67 -2.09 0.72
CA PRO A 80 12.90 -2.23 1.96
C PRO A 80 11.58 -2.99 1.74
N TYR A 81 11.07 -3.64 2.79
CA TYR A 81 9.87 -4.49 2.73
C TYR A 81 8.68 -3.81 2.03
N LYS A 82 8.37 -2.56 2.40
CA LYS A 82 7.24 -1.81 1.82
C LYS A 82 7.39 -1.61 0.30
N PHE A 83 8.62 -1.41 -0.18
CA PHE A 83 8.89 -1.22 -1.61
C PHE A 83 8.83 -2.55 -2.37
N LYS A 84 9.23 -3.66 -1.73
CA LYS A 84 9.04 -5.00 -2.29
C LYS A 84 7.54 -5.33 -2.46
N VAL A 85 6.73 -5.08 -1.43
CA VAL A 85 5.27 -5.26 -1.51
C VAL A 85 4.67 -4.38 -2.61
N LEU A 86 5.09 -3.12 -2.71
CA LEU A 86 4.60 -2.23 -3.76
C LEU A 86 5.01 -2.69 -5.17
N ALA A 87 6.22 -3.24 -5.34
CA ALA A 87 6.66 -3.84 -6.60
C ALA A 87 5.82 -5.07 -6.98
N GLU A 88 5.46 -5.91 -6.00
CA GLU A 88 4.56 -7.04 -6.21
C GLU A 88 3.12 -6.59 -6.54
N MET A 89 2.64 -5.52 -5.89
CA MET A 89 1.37 -4.88 -6.24
C MET A 89 1.39 -4.37 -7.68
N PHE A 90 2.43 -3.66 -8.08
CA PHE A 90 2.58 -3.19 -9.46
C PHE A 90 2.59 -4.36 -10.45
N ARG A 91 3.38 -5.40 -10.20
CA ARG A 91 3.41 -6.61 -11.03
C ARG A 91 2.01 -7.20 -11.22
N SER A 92 1.23 -7.20 -10.15
CA SER A 92 -0.12 -7.74 -10.14
C SER A 92 -1.09 -6.88 -10.93
N VAL A 93 -1.07 -5.57 -10.68
CA VAL A 93 -1.85 -4.57 -11.43
C VAL A 93 -1.54 -4.65 -12.92
N ASP A 94 -0.26 -4.71 -13.30
CA ASP A 94 0.17 -4.70 -14.70
C ASP A 94 -0.27 -5.95 -15.45
N THR A 95 -0.33 -7.10 -14.75
CA THR A 95 -0.81 -8.35 -15.32
C THR A 95 -2.32 -8.30 -15.58
N ILE A 96 -3.12 -7.85 -14.61
CA ILE A 96 -4.58 -7.71 -14.77
C ILE A 96 -4.92 -6.62 -15.80
N ALA A 97 -4.19 -5.49 -15.78
CA ALA A 97 -4.35 -4.43 -16.75
C ALA A 97 -4.01 -4.92 -18.17
N GLY A 98 -2.92 -5.66 -18.36
CA GLY A 98 -2.58 -6.27 -19.64
C GLY A 98 -3.67 -7.22 -20.14
N MET A 99 -4.23 -8.06 -19.26
CA MET A 99 -5.33 -8.96 -19.63
C MET A 99 -6.58 -8.22 -20.12
N LEU A 100 -6.97 -7.13 -19.43
CA LEU A 100 -8.14 -6.33 -19.80
C LEU A 100 -7.88 -5.48 -21.05
N PHE A 101 -6.69 -4.89 -21.14
CA PHE A 101 -6.27 -4.05 -22.26
C PHE A 101 -6.18 -4.84 -23.58
N ASN A 102 -5.56 -6.02 -23.54
CA ASN A 102 -5.31 -6.83 -24.75
C ASN A 102 -6.60 -7.36 -25.40
N ARG A 103 -7.70 -7.39 -24.66
CA ARG A 103 -9.04 -7.73 -25.16
C ARG A 103 -9.95 -6.51 -25.34
N ALA A 104 -9.39 -5.30 -25.36
CA ALA A 104 -10.10 -4.02 -25.55
C ALA A 104 -11.21 -3.75 -24.51
N GLU A 105 -11.01 -4.20 -23.27
CA GLU A 105 -11.95 -3.97 -22.18
C GLU A 105 -11.53 -2.78 -21.33
N THR A 106 -12.49 -1.92 -20.96
CA THR A 106 -12.24 -0.79 -20.06
C THR A 106 -11.75 -1.29 -18.70
N ILE A 107 -10.55 -0.85 -18.34
CA ILE A 107 -9.86 -1.22 -17.11
C ILE A 107 -10.37 -0.33 -15.98
N THR A 108 -11.33 -0.84 -15.22
CA THR A 108 -11.87 -0.12 -14.07
C THR A 108 -11.14 -0.53 -12.80
N PHE A 109 -11.05 0.39 -11.83
CA PHE A 109 -10.42 0.11 -10.54
C PHE A 109 -11.09 -1.07 -9.82
N ALA A 110 -12.41 -1.24 -9.93
CA ALA A 110 -13.09 -2.38 -9.32
C ALA A 110 -12.57 -3.73 -9.86
N LYS A 111 -12.39 -3.84 -11.18
CA LYS A 111 -11.84 -5.06 -11.83
C LYS A 111 -10.39 -5.29 -11.42
N VAL A 112 -9.57 -4.24 -11.44
CA VAL A 112 -8.16 -4.32 -11.02
C VAL A 112 -8.06 -4.70 -9.54
N LYS A 113 -8.86 -4.08 -8.67
CA LYS A 113 -8.92 -4.39 -7.25
C LYS A 113 -9.23 -5.87 -7.04
N GLN A 114 -10.32 -6.37 -7.62
CA GLN A 114 -10.69 -7.77 -7.49
C GLN A 114 -9.54 -8.70 -7.94
N GLY A 115 -9.02 -8.50 -9.16
CA GLY A 115 -7.95 -9.34 -9.69
C GLY A 115 -6.65 -9.30 -8.89
N VAL A 116 -6.26 -8.13 -8.37
CA VAL A 116 -5.05 -8.00 -7.53
C VAL A 116 -5.26 -8.64 -6.16
N GLN A 117 -6.42 -8.47 -5.54
CA GLN A 117 -6.73 -9.10 -4.24
C GLN A 117 -6.79 -10.63 -4.36
N ASP A 118 -7.35 -11.14 -5.45
CA ASP A 118 -7.40 -12.58 -5.74
C ASP A 118 -6.00 -13.15 -5.96
N MET A 119 -5.14 -12.43 -6.68
CA MET A 119 -3.80 -12.90 -6.99
C MET A 119 -2.81 -12.78 -5.82
N MET A 120 -2.88 -11.69 -5.06
CA MET A 120 -1.94 -11.43 -3.95
C MET A 120 -2.44 -11.89 -2.59
N ARG A 121 -3.74 -12.19 -2.45
CA ARG A 121 -4.40 -12.48 -1.17
C ARG A 121 -4.14 -11.39 -0.12
N ARG A 122 -4.13 -10.11 -0.55
CA ARG A 122 -3.86 -8.92 0.26
C ARG A 122 -4.85 -7.81 -0.04
N GLN A 123 -4.98 -6.84 0.86
CA GLN A 123 -5.82 -5.66 0.64
C GLN A 123 -5.24 -4.75 -0.45
N PHE A 124 -6.09 -4.31 -1.37
CA PHE A 124 -5.72 -3.39 -2.43
C PHE A 124 -6.75 -2.25 -2.56
N GLU A 125 -6.30 -1.05 -2.26
CA GLU A 125 -7.07 0.19 -2.30
C GLU A 125 -6.50 1.20 -3.31
N GLU A 126 -7.28 2.25 -3.61
CA GLU A 126 -6.89 3.33 -4.54
C GLU A 126 -5.59 4.03 -4.12
N ARG A 127 -5.31 4.11 -2.81
CA ARG A 127 -4.03 4.64 -2.30
C ARG A 127 -2.80 3.93 -2.86
N HIS A 128 -2.88 2.61 -3.12
CA HIS A 128 -1.76 1.87 -3.70
C HIS A 128 -1.59 2.19 -5.18
N VAL A 129 -2.68 2.46 -5.91
CA VAL A 129 -2.61 2.97 -7.28
C VAL A 129 -1.92 4.33 -7.30
N GLY A 130 -2.20 5.18 -6.31
CA GLY A 130 -1.49 6.45 -6.12
C GLY A 130 0.00 6.27 -5.88
N GLN A 131 0.37 5.36 -4.99
CA GLN A 131 1.79 5.03 -4.75
C GLN A 131 2.48 4.51 -6.01
N ILE A 132 1.82 3.64 -6.78
CA ILE A 132 2.33 3.15 -8.07
C ILE A 132 2.53 4.32 -9.04
N LYS A 133 1.55 5.22 -9.16
CA LYS A 133 1.63 6.41 -10.01
C LYS A 133 2.74 7.36 -9.56
N ALA A 134 3.00 7.48 -8.26
CA ALA A 134 4.11 8.27 -7.73
C ALA A 134 5.47 7.71 -8.16
N VAL A 135 5.62 6.38 -8.08
CA VAL A 135 6.88 5.69 -8.41
C VAL A 135 7.10 5.60 -9.92
N TYR A 136 6.04 5.42 -10.70
CA TYR A 136 6.12 5.32 -12.15
C TYR A 136 5.05 6.20 -12.82
N PRO A 137 5.27 7.53 -12.89
CA PRO A 137 4.28 8.48 -13.39
C PRO A 137 3.87 8.26 -14.83
N THR A 138 4.73 7.71 -15.68
CA THR A 138 4.44 7.50 -17.10
C THR A 138 3.77 6.16 -17.40
N SER A 139 3.52 5.30 -16.40
CA SER A 139 3.00 3.93 -16.61
C SER A 139 1.52 3.86 -17.01
N TYR A 140 0.68 4.69 -16.39
CA TYR A 140 -0.77 4.73 -16.60
C TYR A 140 -1.29 6.15 -16.65
N ARG A 141 -2.27 6.38 -17.52
CA ARG A 141 -3.15 7.53 -17.47
C ARG A 141 -4.38 7.16 -16.64
N LEU A 142 -4.59 7.90 -15.56
CA LEU A 142 -5.73 7.70 -14.65
C LEU A 142 -6.85 8.66 -15.06
N ARG A 143 -8.07 8.16 -15.21
CA ARG A 143 -9.25 8.98 -15.52
C ARG A 143 -10.38 8.65 -14.56
N ARG A 144 -11.31 9.59 -14.41
CA ARG A 144 -12.52 9.40 -13.61
C ARG A 144 -13.71 9.51 -14.55
N GLU A 145 -14.29 8.36 -14.88
CA GLU A 145 -15.30 8.24 -15.94
C GLU A 145 -16.67 7.93 -15.34
N ARG A 146 -17.71 8.48 -15.98
CA ARG A 146 -19.12 8.25 -15.64
C ARG A 146 -19.74 7.33 -16.70
N ASN A 147 -20.78 6.59 -16.33
CA ASN A 147 -21.56 5.72 -17.23
C ASN A 147 -20.84 4.46 -17.73
N ILE A 148 -19.86 3.94 -16.99
CA ILE A 148 -19.31 2.62 -17.30
C ILE A 148 -20.35 1.56 -16.90
N PRO A 149 -20.83 0.71 -17.83
CA PRO A 149 -21.80 -0.32 -17.50
C PRO A 149 -21.17 -1.27 -16.47
N THR A 150 -21.63 -1.15 -15.23
CA THR A 150 -21.17 -1.98 -14.12
C THR A 150 -22.24 -3.02 -13.86
N PHE A 151 -21.90 -4.31 -13.85
CA PHE A 151 -22.84 -5.43 -13.66
C PHE A 151 -23.44 -5.53 -12.24
N SER A 152 -23.44 -4.44 -11.47
CA SER A 152 -23.96 -4.41 -10.11
C SER A 152 -25.34 -3.75 -10.09
N ASN A 153 -26.37 -4.52 -9.69
CA ASN A 153 -27.79 -4.15 -9.60
C ASN A 153 -28.15 -3.02 -8.59
N GLY A 154 -27.24 -2.12 -8.21
CA GLY A 154 -27.54 -1.11 -7.17
C GLY A 154 -26.67 0.14 -7.14
N VAL A 155 -25.77 0.36 -8.11
CA VAL A 155 -24.93 1.57 -8.14
C VAL A 155 -25.70 2.68 -8.86
N LYS A 156 -25.86 3.83 -8.20
CA LYS A 156 -26.63 4.96 -8.71
C LYS A 156 -25.98 5.48 -10.00
N LYS A 157 -26.77 5.98 -10.96
CA LYS A 157 -26.34 6.55 -12.27
C LYS A 157 -25.37 7.77 -12.17
N SER A 158 -24.84 8.07 -10.99
CA SER A 158 -23.96 9.20 -10.66
C SER A 158 -22.56 8.79 -10.20
N ASP A 159 -22.24 7.50 -10.06
CA ASP A 159 -21.00 7.11 -9.37
C ASP A 159 -19.83 7.05 -10.35
N TYR A 160 -18.96 8.07 -10.29
CA TYR A 160 -17.71 8.13 -11.04
C TYR A 160 -16.75 7.01 -10.64
N GLN A 161 -16.22 6.30 -11.63
CA GLN A 161 -15.27 5.21 -11.42
C GLN A 161 -13.87 5.61 -11.91
N LEU A 162 -12.83 5.21 -11.16
CA LEU A 162 -11.44 5.33 -11.58
C LEU A 162 -11.13 4.30 -12.69
N THR A 163 -10.63 4.77 -13.82
CA THR A 163 -10.13 3.95 -14.93
C THR A 163 -8.63 4.11 -15.10
N LEU A 164 -7.99 3.03 -15.56
CA LEU A 164 -6.56 2.96 -15.79
C LEU A 164 -6.30 2.70 -17.28
N GLU A 165 -5.58 3.58 -17.95
CA GLU A 165 -5.17 3.37 -19.34
C GLU A 165 -3.65 3.16 -19.36
N PRO A 166 -3.14 1.98 -19.77
CA PRO A 166 -1.71 1.77 -19.94
C PRO A 166 -1.16 2.70 -21.02
N VAL A 167 -0.10 3.43 -20.69
CA VAL A 167 0.61 4.25 -21.69
C VAL A 167 1.64 3.34 -22.37
N LEU A 168 1.50 3.17 -23.69
CA LEU A 168 2.38 2.36 -24.53
C LEU A 168 3.02 3.22 -25.62
N GLY A 169 4.23 2.85 -26.05
CA GLY A 169 4.89 3.50 -27.19
C GLY A 169 4.26 3.11 -28.53
N GLU A 170 4.55 3.88 -29.59
CA GLU A 170 4.00 3.64 -30.94
C GLU A 170 4.39 2.27 -31.53
N GLU A 171 5.51 1.71 -31.08
CA GLU A 171 6.07 0.42 -31.51
C GLU A 171 5.32 -0.80 -30.95
N GLU A 172 4.38 -0.61 -30.02
CA GLU A 172 3.70 -1.69 -29.30
C GLU A 172 2.33 -2.03 -29.89
N LYS A 173 2.29 -2.17 -31.22
CA LYS A 173 1.07 -2.53 -31.94
C LYS A 173 1.18 -3.94 -32.52
N VAL A 174 0.23 -4.80 -32.16
CA VAL A 174 0.02 -6.09 -32.82
C VAL A 174 -1.22 -5.92 -33.70
N ASP A 175 -1.11 -6.20 -35.00
CA ASP A 175 -2.18 -6.01 -35.99
C ASP A 175 -2.76 -4.58 -35.99
N GLY A 176 -1.89 -3.58 -35.80
CA GLY A 176 -2.28 -2.17 -35.74
C GLY A 176 -2.99 -1.73 -34.45
N ARG A 177 -3.24 -2.66 -33.51
CA ARG A 177 -3.85 -2.38 -32.21
C ARG A 177 -2.80 -2.34 -31.10
N PRO A 178 -2.87 -1.35 -30.19
CA PRO A 178 -2.02 -1.34 -29.00
C PRO A 178 -2.13 -2.67 -28.24
N HIS A 179 -1.01 -3.28 -27.91
CA HIS A 179 -0.97 -4.58 -27.24
C HIS A 179 0.10 -4.61 -26.16
N LEU A 180 -0.30 -4.99 -24.96
CA LEU A 180 0.56 -5.08 -23.79
C LEU A 180 1.19 -6.47 -23.74
N SER A 181 2.29 -6.63 -24.46
CA SER A 181 3.00 -7.89 -24.65
C SER A 181 3.79 -8.34 -23.40
N ALA A 182 4.21 -9.61 -23.37
CA ALA A 182 5.01 -10.16 -22.27
C ALA A 182 6.36 -9.45 -22.11
N SER A 183 7.00 -9.05 -23.21
CA SER A 183 8.26 -8.29 -23.19
C SER A 183 8.05 -6.92 -22.55
N ARG A 184 6.95 -6.24 -22.86
CA ARG A 184 6.62 -4.93 -22.30
C ARG A 184 6.22 -5.00 -20.83
N LEU A 185 5.50 -6.05 -20.41
CA LEU A 185 5.29 -6.32 -18.98
C LEU A 185 6.63 -6.47 -18.23
N LEU A 186 7.61 -7.16 -18.80
CA LEU A 186 8.91 -7.34 -18.17
C LEU A 186 9.70 -6.03 -18.09
N GLU A 187 9.68 -5.24 -19.16
CA GLU A 187 10.32 -3.93 -19.20
C GLU A 187 9.73 -2.96 -18.17
N ARG A 188 8.39 -2.85 -18.13
CA ARG A 188 7.68 -2.04 -17.13
C ARG A 188 8.03 -2.44 -15.70
N ARG A 189 8.17 -3.74 -15.42
CA ARG A 189 8.62 -4.26 -14.10
C ARG A 189 10.05 -3.82 -13.78
N LYS A 190 10.98 -3.90 -14.74
CA LYS A 190 12.37 -3.44 -14.56
C LYS A 190 12.42 -1.93 -14.30
N GLU A 191 11.65 -1.16 -15.06
CA GLU A 191 11.56 0.29 -14.89
C GLU A 191 11.02 0.68 -13.51
N PHE A 192 9.94 0.04 -13.08
CA PHE A 192 9.38 0.25 -11.74
C PHE A 192 10.40 -0.05 -10.64
N ASN A 193 11.12 -1.18 -10.76
CA ASN A 193 12.15 -1.55 -9.79
C ASN A 193 13.32 -0.54 -9.78
N ARG A 194 13.76 -0.08 -10.94
CA ARG A 194 14.77 0.97 -11.08
C ARG A 194 14.36 2.26 -10.38
N ASN A 195 13.11 2.67 -10.54
CA ASN A 195 12.57 3.86 -9.90
C ASN A 195 12.54 3.73 -8.37
N LEU A 196 12.09 2.58 -7.85
CA LEU A 196 12.16 2.29 -6.41
C LEU A 196 13.59 2.37 -5.87
N VAL A 197 14.54 1.77 -6.59
CA VAL A 197 15.96 1.81 -6.24
C VAL A 197 16.48 3.25 -6.21
N ASN A 198 16.12 4.07 -7.21
CA ASN A 198 16.54 5.47 -7.28
C ASN A 198 15.99 6.29 -6.10
N ILE A 199 14.73 6.06 -5.69
CA ILE A 199 14.15 6.68 -4.50
C ILE A 199 14.95 6.30 -3.24
N VAL A 200 15.31 5.02 -3.09
CA VAL A 200 16.15 4.57 -1.96
C VAL A 200 17.51 5.26 -1.97
N LYS A 201 18.17 5.35 -3.14
CA LYS A 201 19.46 6.03 -3.30
C LYS A 201 19.40 7.51 -2.93
N GLN A 202 18.37 8.22 -3.37
CA GLN A 202 18.17 9.64 -3.06
C GLN A 202 18.03 9.85 -1.55
N HIS A 203 17.21 9.04 -0.90
CA HIS A 203 17.03 9.12 0.55
C HIS A 203 18.31 8.76 1.32
N HIS A 204 19.13 7.84 0.81
CA HIS A 204 20.44 7.52 1.38
C HIS A 204 21.44 8.67 1.22
N LYS A 205 21.40 9.40 0.11
CA LYS A 205 22.28 10.57 -0.14
C LYS A 205 22.01 11.74 0.82
N VAL A 206 20.74 11.97 1.18
CA VAL A 206 20.30 13.12 1.99
C VAL A 206 20.53 12.89 3.50
N ARG A 207 20.60 11.64 3.97
CA ARG A 207 20.82 11.29 5.38
C ARG A 207 22.25 10.81 5.64
N THR A 208 23.12 11.75 5.98
CA THR A 208 24.41 11.52 6.66
C THR A 208 24.27 12.12 8.07
N PRO A 209 24.26 11.35 9.19
CA PRO A 209 24.75 9.98 9.40
C PRO A 209 23.67 8.88 9.24
N PRO A 210 24.05 7.59 9.14
CA PRO A 210 23.13 6.49 8.84
C PRO A 210 22.27 6.12 10.06
N SER A 211 21.12 6.76 10.21
CA SER A 211 20.09 6.31 11.16
C SER A 211 19.21 5.20 10.56
N PRO A 212 18.65 4.30 11.39
CA PRO A 212 17.85 3.16 10.95
C PRO A 212 16.70 3.57 10.02
N TRP A 213 16.40 2.71 9.05
CA TRP A 213 15.34 2.85 8.06
C TRP A 213 14.02 3.32 8.70
N HIS A 214 13.62 4.58 8.46
CA HIS A 214 12.34 5.09 8.97
C HIS A 214 11.20 4.74 8.01
N PRO A 215 10.10 4.12 8.49
CA PRO A 215 8.97 3.67 7.65
C PRO A 215 8.05 4.78 7.11
N LEU A 216 8.34 6.05 7.36
CA LEU A 216 7.39 7.17 7.22
C LEU A 216 7.20 7.69 5.79
N LEU A 217 8.08 7.33 4.84
CA LEU A 217 8.07 8.00 3.51
C LEU A 217 6.87 7.63 2.62
N LEU A 218 6.17 6.53 2.87
CA LEU A 218 4.92 6.20 2.14
C LEU A 218 3.65 6.72 2.86
N ALA A 219 3.78 7.32 4.03
CA ALA A 219 2.64 7.89 4.75
C ALA A 219 2.21 9.26 4.17
N SER A 220 3.11 9.97 3.46
CA SER A 220 2.88 11.35 2.99
C SER A 220 2.75 11.50 1.46
N GLY A 221 2.66 10.40 0.70
CA GLY A 221 2.73 10.44 -0.76
C GLY A 221 1.42 10.07 -1.43
N ILE A 222 0.34 10.84 -1.20
CA ILE A 222 -0.83 10.79 -2.08
C ILE A 222 -0.35 11.41 -3.40
N ALA A 223 0.12 10.61 -4.36
CA ALA A 223 0.09 11.10 -5.73
C ALA A 223 -1.36 11.48 -6.01
N TRP A 224 -1.58 12.70 -6.45
CA TRP A 224 -2.90 13.27 -6.70
C TRP A 224 -3.67 12.36 -7.66
N LEU A 225 -4.53 11.48 -7.13
CA LEU A 225 -5.49 10.76 -7.94
C LEU A 225 -6.53 11.78 -8.41
N PRO A 226 -7.06 11.64 -9.65
CA PRO A 226 -8.18 12.47 -10.08
C PRO A 226 -9.36 12.24 -9.14
N GLN A 227 -9.73 13.28 -8.40
CA GLN A 227 -10.95 13.31 -7.62
C GLN A 227 -12.15 13.45 -8.57
N PRO A 228 -13.32 12.89 -8.21
CA PRO A 228 -14.51 13.12 -9.02
C PRO A 228 -14.83 14.62 -8.96
N PRO A 229 -15.32 15.22 -10.06
CA PRO A 229 -15.80 16.59 -10.00
C PRO A 229 -16.87 16.68 -8.91
N GLN A 230 -16.80 17.71 -8.07
CA GLN A 230 -17.85 17.94 -7.07
C GLN A 230 -19.14 18.25 -7.83
N GLU A 231 -20.13 17.37 -7.74
CA GLU A 231 -21.47 17.67 -8.23
C GLU A 231 -22.11 18.60 -7.20
N ASP A 232 -22.54 19.80 -7.62
CA ASP A 232 -23.36 20.69 -6.80
C ASP A 232 -24.67 19.97 -6.49
N ARG A 233 -24.69 19.29 -5.33
CA ARG A 233 -25.90 18.67 -4.81
C ARG A 233 -26.81 19.79 -4.35
N LEU A 234 -27.72 20.21 -5.23
CA LEU A 234 -28.87 21.04 -4.86
C LEU A 234 -29.70 20.22 -3.87
N SER A 235 -29.42 20.39 -2.58
CA SER A 235 -30.02 19.57 -1.53
C SER A 235 -31.41 20.07 -1.17
N THR A 236 -31.73 21.31 -1.54
CA THR A 236 -32.96 21.99 -1.15
C THR A 236 -33.83 22.26 -2.36
N ALA A 237 -35.14 21.98 -2.26
CA ALA A 237 -36.10 22.29 -3.31
C ALA A 237 -36.08 23.78 -3.72
N GLN A 238 -35.76 24.67 -2.77
CA GLN A 238 -35.56 26.10 -3.01
C GLN A 238 -34.35 26.41 -3.93
N GLU A 239 -33.26 25.65 -3.82
CA GLU A 239 -32.07 25.80 -4.69
C GLU A 239 -32.36 25.32 -6.11
N VAL A 240 -33.15 24.25 -6.24
CA VAL A 240 -33.63 23.77 -7.55
C VAL A 240 -34.51 24.83 -8.22
N LEU A 241 -35.46 25.41 -7.48
CA LEU A 241 -36.38 26.43 -8.01
C LEU A 241 -35.70 27.75 -8.33
N SER A 242 -34.72 28.19 -7.54
CA SER A 242 -33.96 29.42 -7.82
C SER A 242 -33.07 29.28 -9.05
N THR A 243 -32.42 28.14 -9.23
CA THR A 243 -31.65 27.83 -10.45
C THR A 243 -32.56 27.81 -11.69
N ALA A 244 -33.75 27.20 -11.60
CA ALA A 244 -34.71 27.16 -12.69
C ALA A 244 -35.26 28.57 -13.06
N ARG A 245 -35.46 29.44 -12.06
CA ARG A 245 -35.90 30.83 -12.30
C ARG A 245 -34.88 31.68 -13.04
N GLY A 246 -33.59 31.45 -12.82
CA GLY A 246 -32.51 32.16 -13.55
C GLY A 246 -32.44 31.78 -15.05
N LEU A 247 -32.97 30.62 -15.42
CA LEU A 247 -33.00 30.13 -16.81
C LEU A 247 -34.25 30.56 -17.59
N LEU A 248 -35.27 31.08 -16.90
CA LEU A 248 -36.49 31.58 -17.53
C LEU A 248 -36.31 33.07 -17.83
N THR A 249 -36.08 33.43 -19.10
CA THR A 249 -36.17 34.82 -19.53
C THR A 249 -37.57 35.38 -19.26
N PRO A 250 -37.69 36.51 -18.55
CA PRO A 250 -39.00 37.07 -18.23
C PRO A 250 -39.66 37.54 -19.53
N LYS A 251 -40.83 36.98 -19.82
CA LYS A 251 -41.66 37.40 -20.94
C LYS A 251 -42.27 38.75 -20.56
N VAL A 252 -41.68 39.85 -21.02
CA VAL A 252 -42.23 41.20 -20.88
C VAL A 252 -43.54 41.27 -21.66
N SER A 253 -44.67 41.28 -20.95
CA SER A 253 -45.96 41.66 -21.54
C SER A 253 -46.03 43.18 -21.59
N ARG A 254 -46.27 43.69 -22.81
CA ARG A 254 -46.58 45.10 -23.11
C ARG A 254 -47.83 45.56 -22.39
#